data_AF-A0A068NWQ4-F1
#
_entry.id   AF-A0A068NWQ4-F1
#
_cell.length_a   1.000
_cell.length_b   1.000
_cell.length_c   1.000
_cell.angle_alpha   90.00
_cell.angle_beta   90.00
_cell.angle_gamma   90.00
#
_symmetry.space_group_name_H-M   'P 1'
#
loop_
_entity.id
_entity.type
_entity.pdbx_description
1 polymer ?
#
loop_
_entity_poly.entity_id
_entity_poly.type
_entity_poly.pdbx_seq_one_letter_code
_entity_poly.pdbx_strand_id
1 'polypeptide(L)'
;MVLTLDGKPVDAQYDPHARAVKYTPNKPMTPGAHNVDCRITFEGGASFDKKWVTRIAEAPLAEFPSPTRDQVEAITAINDLRHALGLTTVVPDQRLNIAAFLHSSYLAKNNENGHAEKPGTPGFLGASGVERLEAYGYVGSCWEDVGFGSHSVTEAVNDLFDAPYHRIPFLQPGSIPFGSGYVDQRTTLEFGASDEGGVVVSPADGQTRVPCLWHNFERPNPLRSRATTTTVTGYPIVLAGFGTGFSRLHGVSARLAGPKGEPITCWLNKPENDDVLTSAAILIPQLPLRAKSTYTATFSAYDDEDRPIDKTVKFTTGARN
;
A
#
# COMPACT_ATOMS: atom_id res chain seq x y z
N MET A 1 27.41 -16.55 13.92
CA MET A 1 26.37 -16.85 12.91
C MET A 1 26.97 -17.73 11.84
N VAL A 2 26.23 -18.72 11.36
CA VAL A 2 26.64 -19.58 10.22
C VAL A 2 25.43 -19.74 9.31
N LEU A 3 25.56 -19.37 8.04
CA LEU A 3 24.59 -19.68 6.99
C LEU A 3 25.25 -20.65 6.02
N THR A 4 24.58 -21.76 5.70
CA THR A 4 25.02 -22.68 4.65
C THR A 4 23.98 -22.79 3.55
N LEU A 5 24.47 -22.85 2.31
CA LEU A 5 23.69 -23.10 1.11
C LEU A 5 24.15 -24.45 0.52
N ASP A 6 23.24 -25.41 0.41
CA ASP A 6 23.52 -26.80 0.02
C ASP A 6 24.68 -27.42 0.80
N GLY A 7 24.70 -27.17 2.12
CA GLY A 7 25.73 -27.65 3.03
C GLY A 7 27.07 -26.91 2.95
N LYS A 8 27.21 -25.88 2.10
CA LYS A 8 28.42 -25.06 1.99
C LYS A 8 28.25 -23.73 2.72
N PRO A 9 29.16 -23.35 3.63
CA PRO A 9 29.12 -22.03 4.26
C PRO A 9 29.17 -20.90 3.24
N VAL A 10 28.39 -19.85 3.48
CA VAL A 10 28.38 -18.63 2.67
C VAL A 10 28.72 -17.41 3.53
N ASP A 11 29.20 -16.34 2.88
CA ASP A 11 29.56 -15.09 3.54
C ASP A 11 28.32 -14.23 3.84
N ALA A 12 27.49 -14.74 4.74
CA ALA A 12 26.33 -14.01 5.24
C ALA A 12 26.75 -12.96 6.27
N GLN A 13 26.01 -11.86 6.33
CA GLN A 13 26.22 -10.77 7.29
C GLN A 13 24.95 -10.52 8.11
N TYR A 14 25.13 -10.12 9.38
CA TYR A 14 24.03 -9.66 10.21
C TYR A 14 23.86 -8.15 10.05
N ASP A 15 22.68 -7.73 9.65
CA ASP A 15 22.26 -6.33 9.59
C ASP A 15 21.51 -5.99 10.88
N PRO A 16 22.09 -5.16 11.78
CA PRO A 16 21.47 -4.81 13.05
C PRO A 16 20.25 -3.90 12.90
N HIS A 17 20.18 -3.08 11.84
CA HIS A 17 19.05 -2.19 11.59
C HIS A 17 17.84 -2.98 11.10
N ALA A 18 18.04 -3.84 10.10
CA ALA A 18 16.99 -4.74 9.61
C ALA A 18 16.73 -5.93 10.56
N ARG A 19 17.56 -6.10 11.60
CA ARG A 19 17.60 -7.27 12.48
C ARG A 19 17.60 -8.59 11.71
N ALA A 20 18.34 -8.63 10.60
CA ALA A 20 18.25 -9.68 9.59
C ALA A 20 19.62 -10.29 9.28
N VAL A 21 19.64 -11.58 8.93
CA VAL A 21 20.81 -12.23 8.31
C VAL A 21 20.66 -12.13 6.81
N LYS A 22 21.62 -11.49 6.15
CA LYS A 22 21.61 -11.23 4.70
C LYS A 22 22.75 -11.95 4.02
N TYR A 23 22.46 -12.55 2.87
CA TYR A 23 23.46 -13.09 1.96
C TYR A 23 23.00 -12.84 0.52
N THR A 24 23.87 -12.23 -0.27
CA THR A 24 23.66 -12.05 -1.71
C THR A 24 24.69 -12.90 -2.44
N PRO A 25 24.27 -13.92 -3.21
CA PRO A 25 25.19 -14.70 -4.03
C PRO A 25 25.99 -13.80 -4.98
N ASN A 26 27.30 -13.99 -5.03
CA ASN A 26 28.18 -13.26 -5.95
C ASN A 26 28.18 -13.84 -7.38
N LYS A 27 27.44 -14.93 -7.60
CA LYS A 27 27.24 -15.59 -8.89
C LYS A 27 25.79 -16.05 -8.99
N PRO A 28 25.23 -16.13 -10.21
CA PRO A 28 23.91 -16.72 -10.43
C PRO A 28 23.84 -18.11 -9.81
N MET A 29 22.76 -18.36 -9.06
CA MET A 29 22.46 -19.69 -8.54
C MET A 29 21.89 -20.57 -9.67
N THR A 30 22.15 -21.87 -9.60
CA THR A 30 21.56 -22.83 -10.53
C THR A 30 20.05 -22.91 -10.35
N PRO A 31 19.25 -23.16 -11.39
CA PRO A 31 17.85 -23.47 -11.21
C PRO A 31 17.60 -24.68 -10.31
N GLY A 32 16.47 -24.66 -9.59
CA GLY A 32 16.05 -25.77 -8.74
C GLY A 32 16.05 -25.45 -7.25
N ALA A 33 15.92 -26.49 -6.44
CA ALA A 33 15.82 -26.39 -4.99
C ALA A 33 17.21 -26.29 -4.36
N HIS A 34 17.38 -25.33 -3.45
CA HIS A 34 18.57 -25.12 -2.66
C HIS A 34 18.23 -25.17 -1.18
N ASN A 35 18.96 -25.98 -0.43
CA ASN A 35 18.79 -26.09 1.01
C ASN A 35 19.53 -24.96 1.71
N VAL A 36 18.85 -24.27 2.63
CA VAL A 36 19.43 -23.22 3.45
C VAL A 36 19.34 -23.64 4.91
N ASP A 37 20.49 -23.63 5.59
CA ASP A 37 20.56 -23.79 7.04
C ASP A 37 21.19 -22.54 7.65
N CYS A 38 20.47 -21.88 8.56
CA CYS A 38 20.94 -20.71 9.28
C CYS A 38 21.01 -21.03 10.78
N ARG A 39 22.19 -20.87 11.37
CA ARG A 39 22.41 -20.88 12.81
C ARG A 39 22.83 -19.51 13.28
N ILE A 40 22.05 -18.93 14.19
CA ILE A 40 22.38 -17.71 14.91
C ILE A 40 22.78 -18.12 16.32
N THR A 41 23.88 -17.55 16.82
CA THR A 41 24.35 -17.76 18.19
C THR A 41 24.41 -16.40 18.87
N PHE A 42 23.72 -16.26 19.99
CA PHE A 42 23.66 -15.04 20.77
C PHE A 42 24.81 -15.00 21.79
N GLU A 43 25.12 -13.79 22.27
CA GLU A 43 25.97 -13.63 23.45
C GLU A 43 25.32 -14.38 24.63
N GLY A 44 26.12 -15.18 25.34
CA GLY A 44 25.62 -16.12 26.36
C GLY A 44 25.40 -17.56 25.86
N GLY A 45 25.64 -17.84 24.57
CA GLY A 45 25.76 -19.20 24.03
C GLY A 45 24.45 -19.84 23.56
N ALA A 46 23.30 -19.19 23.75
CA ALA A 46 22.04 -19.64 23.16
C ALA A 46 22.13 -19.62 21.63
N SER A 47 21.64 -20.66 20.97
CA SER A 47 21.59 -20.74 19.50
C SER A 47 20.18 -21.01 18.99
N PHE A 48 19.89 -20.47 17.81
CA PHE A 48 18.68 -20.70 17.06
C PHE A 48 19.04 -21.24 15.67
N ASP A 49 18.42 -22.35 15.29
CA ASP A 49 18.61 -23.02 14.01
C ASP A 49 17.31 -22.92 13.19
N LYS A 50 17.42 -22.43 11.96
CA LYS A 50 16.32 -22.43 10.98
C LYS A 50 16.79 -23.07 9.69
N LYS A 51 15.97 -23.97 9.16
CA LYS A 51 16.21 -24.65 7.89
C LYS A 51 15.04 -24.39 6.95
N TRP A 52 15.33 -24.11 5.69
CA TRP A 52 14.31 -23.95 4.65
C TRP A 52 14.87 -24.30 3.28
N VAL A 53 13.98 -24.41 2.30
CA VAL A 53 14.33 -24.60 0.90
C VAL A 53 13.97 -23.34 0.14
N THR A 54 14.92 -22.77 -0.58
CA THR A 54 14.65 -21.75 -1.60
C THR A 54 14.67 -22.40 -2.98
N ARG A 55 13.87 -21.89 -3.92
CA ARG A 55 13.81 -22.43 -5.29
C ARG A 55 14.13 -21.33 -6.28
N ILE A 56 15.15 -21.56 -7.10
CA ILE A 56 15.51 -20.70 -8.21
C ILE A 56 14.73 -21.16 -9.44
N ALA A 57 14.09 -20.21 -10.14
CA ALA A 57 13.31 -20.48 -11.34
C ALA A 57 14.17 -21.12 -12.45
N GLU A 58 13.54 -21.87 -13.37
CA GLU A 58 14.23 -22.52 -14.51
C GLU A 58 14.89 -21.53 -15.46
N ALA A 59 14.32 -20.33 -15.60
CA ALA A 59 14.87 -19.23 -16.38
C ALA A 59 14.96 -17.98 -15.48
N PRO A 60 16.00 -17.87 -14.62
CA PRO A 60 16.15 -16.71 -13.75
C PRO A 60 16.49 -15.47 -14.58
N LEU A 61 16.01 -14.31 -14.12
CA LEU A 61 16.40 -13.04 -14.71
C LEU A 61 17.88 -12.78 -14.40
N ALA A 62 18.68 -12.53 -15.44
CA ALA A 62 20.08 -12.13 -15.26
C ALA A 62 20.17 -10.72 -14.64
N GLU A 63 19.26 -9.84 -15.03
CA GLU A 63 19.10 -8.48 -14.54
C GLU A 63 17.61 -8.13 -14.48
N PHE A 64 17.23 -7.21 -13.61
CA PHE A 64 15.87 -6.69 -13.62
C PHE A 64 15.64 -5.83 -14.87
N PRO A 65 14.46 -5.95 -15.51
CA PRO A 65 14.13 -5.11 -16.65
C PRO A 65 14.10 -3.64 -16.25
N SER A 66 14.40 -2.77 -17.21
CA SER A 66 14.09 -1.34 -17.07
C SER A 66 12.56 -1.14 -16.99
N PRO A 67 12.09 -0.10 -16.28
CA PRO A 67 10.66 0.18 -16.20
C PRO A 67 10.00 0.29 -17.58
N THR A 68 8.82 -0.30 -17.73
CA THR A 68 7.99 -0.18 -18.93
C THR A 68 7.38 1.22 -19.03
N ARG A 69 6.79 1.55 -20.19
CA ARG A 69 6.03 2.80 -20.36
C ARG A 69 4.90 2.91 -19.33
N ASP A 70 4.16 1.83 -19.11
CA ASP A 70 3.06 1.78 -18.15
C ASP A 70 3.55 2.01 -16.72
N GLN A 71 4.71 1.46 -16.35
CA GLN A 71 5.31 1.71 -15.04
C GLN A 71 5.73 3.16 -14.85
N VAL A 72 6.31 3.78 -15.88
CA VAL A 72 6.65 5.22 -15.86
C VAL A 72 5.40 6.09 -15.77
N GLU A 73 4.33 5.72 -16.47
CA GLU A 73 3.03 6.41 -16.38
C GLU A 73 2.43 6.30 -14.97
N ALA A 74 2.45 5.11 -14.36
CA ALA A 74 1.98 4.89 -12.99
C ALA A 74 2.75 5.75 -11.98
N ILE A 75 4.09 5.80 -12.10
CA ILE A 75 4.97 6.64 -11.27
C ILE A 75 4.62 8.13 -11.42
N THR A 76 4.27 8.56 -12.63
CA THR A 76 3.86 9.95 -12.87
C THR A 76 2.51 10.23 -12.18
N ALA A 77 1.51 9.37 -12.40
CA ALA A 77 0.18 9.53 -11.83
C ALA A 77 0.18 9.54 -10.28
N ILE A 78 0.91 8.61 -9.65
CA ILE A 78 1.02 8.59 -8.18
C ILE A 78 1.75 9.83 -7.64
N ASN A 79 2.78 10.30 -8.33
CA ASN A 79 3.52 11.48 -7.91
C ASN A 79 2.69 12.76 -8.03
N ASP A 80 1.81 12.88 -9.03
CA ASP A 80 0.88 14.00 -9.13
C ASP A 80 -0.08 14.05 -7.93
N LEU A 81 -0.61 12.88 -7.53
CA LEU A 81 -1.48 12.74 -6.36
C LEU A 81 -0.74 13.07 -5.06
N ARG A 82 0.47 12.52 -4.87
CA ARG A 82 1.31 12.77 -3.69
C ARG A 82 1.75 14.22 -3.61
N HIS A 83 2.10 14.84 -4.73
CA HIS A 83 2.44 16.26 -4.79
C HIS A 83 1.26 17.15 -4.40
N ALA A 84 0.03 16.82 -4.83
CA ALA A 84 -1.17 17.54 -4.41
C ALA A 84 -1.44 17.46 -2.89
N LEU A 85 -0.86 16.46 -2.21
CA LEU A 85 -0.90 16.28 -0.76
C LEU A 85 0.31 16.88 -0.03
N GLY A 86 1.28 17.46 -0.76
CA GLY A 86 2.53 17.96 -0.20
C GLY A 86 3.51 16.86 0.23
N LEU A 87 3.36 15.65 -0.31
CA LEU A 87 4.21 14.50 0.00
C LEU A 87 5.37 14.36 -0.99
N THR A 88 6.47 13.79 -0.52
CA THR A 88 7.64 13.45 -1.34
C THR A 88 7.27 12.42 -2.41
N THR A 89 7.89 12.52 -3.59
CA THR A 89 7.70 11.55 -4.67
C THR A 89 8.15 10.14 -4.27
N VAL A 90 7.53 9.13 -4.89
CA VAL A 90 7.94 7.74 -4.74
C VAL A 90 9.30 7.48 -5.39
N VAL A 91 9.98 6.43 -4.95
CA VAL A 91 11.25 5.94 -5.50
C VAL A 91 10.98 4.66 -6.26
N PRO A 92 11.21 4.62 -7.59
CA PRO A 92 11.01 3.41 -8.36
C PRO A 92 11.90 2.27 -7.86
N ASP A 93 11.31 1.10 -7.60
CA ASP A 93 12.03 -0.11 -7.22
C ASP A 93 11.75 -1.23 -8.23
N GLN A 94 12.82 -1.76 -8.82
CA GLN A 94 12.71 -2.78 -9.87
C GLN A 94 12.12 -4.10 -9.37
N ARG A 95 12.29 -4.42 -8.08
CA ARG A 95 11.75 -5.65 -7.47
C ARG A 95 10.24 -5.55 -7.31
N LEU A 96 9.75 -4.37 -6.88
CA LEU A 96 8.31 -4.09 -6.78
C LEU A 96 7.69 -4.05 -8.18
N ASN A 97 8.36 -3.44 -9.15
CA ASN A 97 7.90 -3.39 -10.54
C ASN A 97 7.72 -4.79 -11.14
N ILE A 98 8.71 -5.69 -11.00
CA ILE A 98 8.59 -7.03 -11.57
C ILE A 98 7.54 -7.87 -10.84
N ALA A 99 7.46 -7.78 -9.50
CA ALA A 99 6.46 -8.50 -8.72
C ALA A 99 5.03 -8.05 -9.07
N ALA A 100 4.78 -6.74 -9.13
CA ALA A 100 3.49 -6.17 -9.49
C ALA A 100 3.10 -6.52 -10.94
N PHE A 101 4.04 -6.45 -11.89
CA PHE A 101 3.80 -6.84 -13.28
C PHE A 101 3.44 -8.32 -13.43
N LEU A 102 4.14 -9.21 -12.72
CA LEU A 102 3.86 -10.64 -12.74
C LEU A 102 2.52 -10.95 -12.07
N HIS A 103 2.17 -10.25 -11.00
CA HIS A 103 0.87 -10.42 -10.37
C HIS A 103 -0.28 -9.97 -11.28
N SER A 104 -0.16 -8.80 -11.92
CA SER A 104 -1.14 -8.35 -12.92
C SER A 104 -1.24 -9.34 -14.10
N SER A 105 -0.11 -9.90 -14.55
CA SER A 105 -0.07 -10.94 -15.59
C SER A 105 -0.75 -12.23 -15.14
N TYR A 106 -0.53 -12.65 -13.89
CA TYR A 106 -1.18 -13.80 -13.27
C TYR A 106 -2.70 -13.61 -13.26
N LEU A 107 -3.17 -12.45 -12.80
CA LEU A 107 -4.59 -12.12 -12.70
C LEU A 107 -5.26 -12.12 -14.09
N ALA A 108 -4.62 -11.51 -15.09
CA ALA A 108 -5.08 -11.54 -16.47
C ALA A 108 -5.14 -12.96 -17.04
N LYS A 109 -4.05 -13.74 -16.87
CA LYS A 109 -3.94 -15.10 -17.42
C LYS A 109 -4.95 -16.07 -16.84
N ASN A 110 -5.30 -15.91 -15.57
CA ASN A 110 -6.21 -16.81 -14.86
C ASN A 110 -7.63 -16.25 -14.75
N ASN A 111 -7.90 -15.06 -15.31
CA ASN A 111 -9.16 -14.32 -15.15
C ASN A 111 -9.61 -14.21 -13.69
N GLU A 112 -8.65 -13.92 -12.79
CA GLU A 112 -8.86 -13.81 -11.35
C GLU A 112 -8.79 -12.36 -10.88
N ASN A 113 -9.42 -12.08 -9.74
CA ASN A 113 -9.40 -10.77 -9.10
C ASN A 113 -9.06 -10.96 -7.61
N GLY A 114 -8.03 -10.28 -7.12
CA GLY A 114 -7.68 -10.18 -5.71
C GLY A 114 -6.18 -10.14 -5.49
N HIS A 115 -5.78 -10.12 -4.22
CA HIS A 115 -4.38 -10.03 -3.77
C HIS A 115 -3.63 -11.37 -3.80
N ALA A 116 -4.37 -12.49 -3.84
CA ALA A 116 -3.81 -13.82 -3.62
C ALA A 116 -3.59 -14.56 -4.93
N GLU A 117 -2.51 -15.34 -4.99
CA GLU A 117 -2.28 -16.34 -6.04
C GLU A 117 -2.49 -17.75 -5.48
N LYS A 118 -2.84 -18.70 -6.34
CA LYS A 118 -3.12 -20.08 -5.95
C LYS A 118 -1.97 -21.01 -6.37
N PRO A 119 -1.38 -21.78 -5.45
CA PRO A 119 -0.36 -22.75 -5.83
C PRO A 119 -0.85 -23.70 -6.93
N GLY A 120 0.00 -23.90 -7.94
CA GLY A 120 -0.29 -24.80 -9.07
C GLY A 120 -1.06 -24.17 -10.23
N THR A 121 -1.46 -22.89 -10.16
CA THR A 121 -2.04 -22.19 -11.31
C THR A 121 -0.95 -21.59 -12.22
N PRO A 122 -1.21 -21.44 -13.52
CA PRO A 122 -0.24 -20.88 -14.46
C PRO A 122 0.24 -19.49 -14.07
N GLY A 123 1.56 -19.31 -13.93
CA GLY A 123 2.16 -18.03 -13.57
C GLY A 123 2.26 -17.78 -12.06
N PHE A 124 1.88 -18.75 -11.22
CA PHE A 124 2.04 -18.66 -9.77
C PHE A 124 3.50 -18.36 -9.39
N LEU A 125 3.68 -17.32 -8.58
CA LEU A 125 4.95 -16.89 -8.01
C LEU A 125 4.94 -16.99 -6.49
N GLY A 126 3.84 -16.56 -5.85
CA GLY A 126 3.70 -16.53 -4.40
C GLY A 126 2.27 -16.22 -3.97
N ALA A 127 1.79 -16.85 -2.90
CA ALA A 127 0.40 -16.80 -2.51
C ALA A 127 -0.04 -15.42 -2.00
N SER A 128 0.90 -14.62 -1.49
CA SER A 128 0.70 -13.25 -1.00
C SER A 128 1.63 -12.25 -1.69
N GLY A 129 1.30 -10.95 -1.63
CA GLY A 129 2.19 -9.88 -2.14
C GLY A 129 3.59 -9.93 -1.52
N VAL A 130 3.67 -10.21 -0.21
CA VAL A 130 4.95 -10.40 0.49
C VAL A 130 5.76 -11.54 -0.12
N GLU A 131 5.17 -12.72 -0.33
CA GLU A 131 5.87 -13.86 -0.94
C GLU A 131 6.38 -13.54 -2.36
N ARG A 132 5.58 -12.79 -3.15
CA ARG A 132 5.96 -12.37 -4.50
C ARG A 132 7.14 -11.39 -4.49
N LEU A 133 7.15 -10.45 -3.55
CA LEU A 133 8.24 -9.50 -3.35
C LEU A 133 9.53 -10.20 -2.85
N GLU A 134 9.39 -11.13 -1.91
CA GLU A 134 10.50 -11.92 -1.38
C GLU A 134 11.16 -12.79 -2.46
N ALA A 135 10.39 -13.29 -3.44
CA ALA A 135 10.92 -14.04 -4.58
C ALA A 135 11.94 -13.24 -5.42
N TYR A 136 11.87 -11.90 -5.36
CA TYR A 136 12.82 -10.99 -6.00
C TYR A 136 13.73 -10.25 -5.00
N GLY A 137 13.80 -10.73 -3.76
CA GLY A 137 14.71 -10.21 -2.74
C GLY A 137 14.31 -8.84 -2.19
N TYR A 138 13.05 -8.46 -2.30
CA TYR A 138 12.52 -7.34 -1.53
C TYR A 138 12.10 -7.85 -0.15
N VAL A 139 12.74 -7.31 0.88
CA VAL A 139 12.49 -7.66 2.29
C VAL A 139 12.18 -6.37 3.02
N GLY A 140 10.96 -6.27 3.55
CA GLY A 140 10.46 -5.10 4.25
C GLY A 140 8.93 -5.10 4.28
N SER A 141 8.36 -4.21 5.07
CA SER A 141 6.91 -3.98 5.05
C SER A 141 6.49 -3.43 3.70
N CYS A 142 5.34 -3.89 3.21
CA CYS A 142 4.73 -3.42 1.99
C CYS A 142 3.21 -3.26 2.14
N TRP A 143 2.64 -2.53 1.21
CA TRP A 143 1.21 -2.47 0.96
C TRP A 143 0.98 -2.80 -0.51
N GLU A 144 -0.12 -3.49 -0.80
CA GLU A 144 -0.52 -3.80 -2.16
C GLU A 144 -1.93 -3.27 -2.42
N ASP A 145 -2.08 -2.55 -3.53
CA ASP A 145 -3.39 -2.23 -4.09
C ASP A 145 -3.60 -3.00 -5.39
N VAL A 146 -4.80 -3.57 -5.56
CA VAL A 146 -5.16 -4.31 -6.78
C VAL A 146 -6.47 -3.77 -7.36
N GLY A 147 -6.43 -3.39 -8.64
CA GLY A 147 -7.55 -2.78 -9.37
C GLY A 147 -7.93 -3.55 -10.63
N PHE A 148 -9.19 -3.39 -11.06
CA PHE A 148 -9.77 -4.12 -12.18
C PHE A 148 -10.70 -3.25 -13.03
N GLY A 149 -10.56 -3.31 -14.35
CA GLY A 149 -11.53 -2.74 -15.30
C GLY A 149 -11.23 -1.30 -15.75
N SER A 150 -10.23 -0.64 -15.19
CA SER A 150 -9.75 0.65 -15.67
C SER A 150 -9.13 0.48 -17.07
N HIS A 151 -9.34 1.44 -17.97
CA HIS A 151 -8.92 1.37 -19.37
C HIS A 151 -7.54 1.97 -19.63
N SER A 152 -6.97 2.66 -18.64
CA SER A 152 -5.60 3.19 -18.69
C SER A 152 -4.89 3.07 -17.35
N VAL A 153 -3.57 3.17 -17.36
CA VAL A 153 -2.75 3.15 -16.13
C VAL A 153 -3.09 4.34 -15.24
N THR A 154 -3.18 5.54 -15.82
CA THR A 154 -3.55 6.75 -15.08
C THR A 154 -4.94 6.62 -14.44
N GLU A 155 -5.92 6.07 -15.15
CA GLU A 155 -7.26 5.80 -14.60
C GLU A 155 -7.17 4.81 -13.43
N ALA A 156 -6.43 3.70 -13.59
CA ALA A 156 -6.29 2.71 -12.52
C ALA A 156 -5.66 3.27 -11.23
N VAL A 157 -4.62 4.10 -11.36
CA VAL A 157 -3.99 4.76 -10.21
C VAL A 157 -4.97 5.72 -9.52
N ASN A 158 -5.76 6.48 -10.29
CA ASN A 158 -6.77 7.39 -9.73
C ASN A 158 -7.94 6.64 -9.09
N ASP A 159 -8.41 5.54 -9.69
CA ASP A 159 -9.48 4.71 -9.14
C ASP A 159 -9.08 4.11 -7.78
N LEU A 160 -7.85 3.62 -7.67
CA LEU A 160 -7.29 3.12 -6.41
C LEU A 160 -7.13 4.24 -5.38
N PHE A 161 -6.66 5.43 -5.80
CA PHE A 161 -6.62 6.57 -4.89
C PHE A 161 -8.02 7.03 -4.45
N ASP A 162 -9.03 6.93 -5.29
CA ASP A 162 -10.40 7.34 -4.96
C ASP A 162 -11.08 6.37 -3.97
N ALA A 163 -10.64 5.11 -3.93
CA ALA A 163 -11.08 4.10 -2.98
C ALA A 163 -10.42 4.30 -1.59
N PRO A 164 -11.18 4.50 -0.50
CA PRO A 164 -10.63 5.03 0.74
C PRO A 164 -9.70 4.10 1.54
N TYR A 165 -9.77 2.77 1.42
CA TYR A 165 -8.74 1.88 1.98
C TYR A 165 -7.48 1.90 1.12
N HIS A 166 -7.64 1.74 -0.19
CA HIS A 166 -6.53 1.79 -1.16
C HIS A 166 -5.86 3.16 -1.21
N ARG A 167 -6.52 4.24 -0.73
CA ARG A 167 -5.86 5.55 -0.57
C ARG A 167 -4.77 5.53 0.48
N ILE A 168 -4.86 4.69 1.53
CA ILE A 168 -3.98 4.78 2.71
C ILE A 168 -2.49 4.66 2.33
N PRO A 169 -2.04 3.67 1.52
CA PRO A 169 -0.64 3.56 1.09
C PRO A 169 -0.09 4.80 0.38
N PHE A 170 -0.93 5.56 -0.33
CA PHE A 170 -0.53 6.79 -1.01
C PHE A 170 -0.17 7.91 -0.04
N LEU A 171 -0.69 7.87 1.20
CA LEU A 171 -0.53 8.93 2.19
C LEU A 171 0.76 8.82 3.02
N GLN A 172 1.57 7.78 2.80
CA GLN A 172 2.82 7.56 3.53
C GLN A 172 3.78 8.76 3.36
N PRO A 173 4.29 9.36 4.45
CA PRO A 173 5.35 10.36 4.41
C PRO A 173 6.67 9.81 3.86
N GLY A 174 7.52 10.71 3.40
CA GLY A 174 8.85 10.37 2.90
C GLY A 174 8.89 9.69 1.53
N SER A 175 10.09 9.28 1.17
CA SER A 175 10.39 8.59 -0.09
C SER A 175 10.08 7.10 0.03
N ILE A 176 8.91 6.68 -0.44
CA ILE A 176 8.50 5.27 -0.43
C ILE A 176 8.98 4.54 -1.68
N PRO A 177 9.56 3.32 -1.57
CA PRO A 177 9.75 2.44 -2.71
C PRO A 177 8.41 2.16 -3.41
N PHE A 178 8.40 2.11 -4.73
CA PHE A 178 7.17 1.88 -5.50
C PHE A 178 7.43 1.06 -6.75
N GLY A 179 6.47 0.22 -7.09
CA GLY A 179 6.40 -0.43 -8.40
C GLY A 179 4.98 -0.74 -8.81
N SER A 180 4.78 -1.00 -10.09
CA SER A 180 3.45 -1.27 -10.63
C SER A 180 3.43 -2.31 -11.73
N GLY A 181 2.24 -2.87 -11.94
CA GLY A 181 1.88 -3.74 -13.04
C GLY A 181 0.54 -3.32 -13.61
N TYR A 182 0.42 -3.36 -14.94
CA TYR A 182 -0.83 -3.16 -15.65
C TYR A 182 -0.88 -4.13 -16.83
N VAL A 183 -1.80 -5.10 -16.79
CA VAL A 183 -1.97 -6.11 -17.84
C VAL A 183 -3.45 -6.41 -18.01
N ASP A 184 -3.98 -6.23 -19.22
CA ASP A 184 -5.37 -6.54 -19.56
C ASP A 184 -6.40 -5.98 -18.56
N GLN A 185 -6.27 -4.69 -18.23
CA GLN A 185 -7.10 -3.97 -17.25
C GLN A 185 -7.01 -4.51 -15.81
N ARG A 186 -5.98 -5.29 -15.48
CA ARG A 186 -5.63 -5.68 -14.11
C ARG A 186 -4.44 -4.86 -13.68
N THR A 187 -4.55 -4.23 -12.52
CA THR A 187 -3.54 -3.33 -11.99
C THR A 187 -3.07 -3.83 -10.63
N THR A 188 -1.77 -3.79 -10.41
CA THR A 188 -1.15 -4.01 -9.10
C THR A 188 -0.24 -2.84 -8.80
N LEU A 189 -0.41 -2.19 -7.66
CA LEU A 189 0.50 -1.18 -7.13
C LEU A 189 1.14 -1.73 -5.86
N GLU A 190 2.46 -1.75 -5.82
CA GLU A 190 3.23 -2.18 -4.66
C GLU A 190 3.92 -0.96 -4.04
N PHE A 191 3.73 -0.79 -2.73
CA PHE A 191 4.32 0.29 -1.96
C PHE A 191 5.22 -0.31 -0.89
N GLY A 192 6.50 0.06 -0.91
CA GLY A 192 7.36 -0.14 0.24
C GLY A 192 6.99 0.78 1.40
N ALA A 193 7.24 0.33 2.62
CA ALA A 193 7.10 1.20 3.78
C ALA A 193 8.22 2.25 3.85
N SER A 194 7.87 3.45 4.29
CA SER A 194 8.81 4.49 4.71
C SER A 194 8.98 4.49 6.22
N ASP A 195 10.20 4.74 6.69
CA ASP A 195 10.47 4.96 8.11
C ASP A 195 10.06 6.36 8.57
N GLU A 196 9.78 7.27 7.63
CA GLU A 196 9.32 8.63 7.93
C GLU A 196 7.89 8.60 8.51
N GLY A 197 7.79 9.05 9.76
CA GLY A 197 6.52 9.10 10.47
C GLY A 197 5.75 10.39 10.23
N GLY A 198 4.44 10.33 10.49
CA GLY A 198 3.59 11.49 10.39
C GLY A 198 2.11 11.14 10.29
N VAL A 199 1.28 12.16 10.43
CA VAL A 199 -0.17 12.05 10.27
C VAL A 199 -0.61 12.93 9.12
N VAL A 200 -1.21 12.31 8.11
CA VAL A 200 -1.61 12.92 6.85
C VAL A 200 -3.13 12.87 6.72
N VAL A 201 -3.71 13.94 6.17
CA VAL A 201 -5.13 14.01 5.82
C VAL A 201 -5.27 14.20 4.31
N SER A 202 -6.13 13.40 3.68
CA SER A 202 -6.54 13.58 2.29
C SER A 202 -8.05 13.79 2.23
N PRO A 203 -8.57 14.84 1.57
CA PRO A 203 -7.82 15.87 0.85
C PRO A 203 -6.92 16.73 1.75
N ALA A 204 -5.83 17.26 1.19
CA ALA A 204 -4.92 18.13 1.91
C ALA A 204 -5.52 19.52 2.20
N ASP A 205 -4.95 20.22 3.17
CA ASP A 205 -5.34 21.60 3.47
C ASP A 205 -5.04 22.53 2.28
N GLY A 206 -6.03 23.33 1.90
CA GLY A 206 -6.00 24.17 0.71
C GLY A 206 -6.22 23.43 -0.62
N GLN A 207 -6.38 22.10 -0.63
CA GLN A 207 -6.53 21.35 -1.89
C GLN A 207 -7.77 21.80 -2.66
N THR A 208 -7.60 22.01 -3.96
CA THR A 208 -8.68 22.40 -4.88
C THR A 208 -8.98 21.27 -5.87
N ARG A 209 -10.13 21.35 -6.53
CA ARG A 209 -10.60 20.35 -7.50
C ARG A 209 -10.79 18.95 -6.91
N VAL A 210 -11.11 18.86 -5.62
CA VAL A 210 -11.46 17.59 -4.99
C VAL A 210 -12.75 17.04 -5.61
N PRO A 211 -12.85 15.74 -5.93
CA PRO A 211 -14.09 15.17 -6.45
C PRO A 211 -15.29 15.44 -5.53
N CYS A 212 -16.47 15.59 -6.12
CA CYS A 212 -17.69 15.82 -5.34
C CYS A 212 -18.24 14.53 -4.73
N LEU A 213 -17.98 13.40 -5.37
CA LEU A 213 -18.57 12.12 -5.07
C LEU A 213 -17.53 11.01 -5.14
N TRP A 214 -17.88 9.86 -4.58
CA TRP A 214 -17.16 8.61 -4.73
C TRP A 214 -18.13 7.48 -5.05
N HIS A 215 -17.74 6.62 -5.99
CA HIS A 215 -18.47 5.42 -6.35
C HIS A 215 -18.13 4.28 -5.39
N ASN A 216 -19.13 3.73 -4.73
CA ASN A 216 -18.99 2.76 -3.64
C ASN A 216 -18.66 1.33 -4.16
N PHE A 217 -17.56 1.20 -4.90
CA PHE A 217 -17.14 -0.05 -5.57
C PHE A 217 -15.95 -0.75 -4.92
N GLU A 218 -15.35 -0.16 -3.88
CA GLU A 218 -14.23 -0.75 -3.17
C GLU A 218 -14.57 -2.10 -2.53
N ARG A 219 -13.54 -2.96 -2.44
CA ARG A 219 -13.57 -4.26 -1.77
C ARG A 219 -12.35 -4.37 -0.85
N PRO A 220 -12.53 -4.64 0.47
CA PRO A 220 -13.80 -4.72 1.18
C PRO A 220 -14.56 -3.38 1.14
N ASN A 221 -15.88 -3.42 1.20
CA ASN A 221 -16.68 -2.19 1.14
C ASN A 221 -16.60 -1.43 2.48
N PRO A 222 -16.23 -0.14 2.52
CA PRO A 222 -16.23 0.68 3.73
C PRO A 222 -17.59 0.81 4.42
N LEU A 223 -18.67 0.64 3.68
CA LEU A 223 -20.03 0.72 4.20
C LEU A 223 -20.63 -0.67 4.48
N ARG A 224 -19.85 -1.77 4.44
CA ARG A 224 -20.34 -3.15 4.61
C ARG A 224 -21.08 -3.40 5.92
N SER A 225 -20.72 -2.70 6.98
CA SER A 225 -21.35 -2.80 8.31
C SER A 225 -22.59 -1.90 8.45
N ARG A 226 -22.89 -1.08 7.43
CA ARG A 226 -23.98 -0.10 7.44
C ARG A 226 -25.16 -0.65 6.63
N ALA A 227 -26.37 -0.42 7.12
CA ALA A 227 -27.59 -0.71 6.37
C ALA A 227 -27.83 0.34 5.26
N THR A 228 -27.01 0.32 4.21
CA THR A 228 -27.12 1.22 3.06
C THR A 228 -26.93 0.44 1.75
N THR A 229 -27.71 0.81 0.74
CA THR A 229 -27.60 0.29 -0.64
C THR A 229 -27.03 1.32 -1.59
N THR A 230 -26.50 2.43 -1.07
CA THR A 230 -26.00 3.51 -1.93
C THR A 230 -24.80 3.07 -2.75
N THR A 231 -24.86 3.38 -4.04
CA THR A 231 -23.76 3.16 -4.99
C THR A 231 -22.87 4.40 -5.12
N VAL A 232 -23.29 5.54 -4.59
CA VAL A 232 -22.57 6.82 -4.65
C VAL A 232 -22.67 7.55 -3.30
N THR A 233 -21.58 8.16 -2.87
CA THR A 233 -21.50 8.99 -1.66
C THR A 233 -20.77 10.29 -1.95
N GLY A 234 -20.57 11.15 -0.95
CA GLY A 234 -19.60 12.23 -1.07
C GLY A 234 -18.17 11.70 -1.04
N TYR A 235 -17.23 12.49 -1.55
CA TYR A 235 -15.83 12.07 -1.59
C TYR A 235 -15.27 11.83 -0.18
N PRO A 236 -14.66 10.66 0.11
CA PRO A 236 -14.11 10.34 1.42
C PRO A 236 -12.98 11.28 1.84
N ILE A 237 -12.94 11.58 3.14
CA ILE A 237 -11.82 12.26 3.79
C ILE A 237 -11.12 11.23 4.68
N VAL A 238 -9.83 11.03 4.49
CA VAL A 238 -9.02 10.02 5.18
C VAL A 238 -7.99 10.71 6.06
N LEU A 239 -7.91 10.30 7.32
CA LEU A 239 -6.81 10.56 8.24
C LEU A 239 -6.00 9.27 8.36
N ALA A 240 -4.69 9.32 8.15
CA ALA A 240 -3.82 8.16 8.33
C ALA A 240 -2.52 8.55 9.05
N GLY A 241 -2.10 7.71 9.99
CA GLY A 241 -0.84 7.83 10.72
C GLY A 241 0.17 6.76 10.31
N PHE A 242 1.43 7.15 10.28
CA PHE A 242 2.57 6.39 9.78
C PHE A 242 3.81 6.57 10.67
N GLY A 243 4.78 5.68 10.47
CA GLY A 243 6.12 5.74 11.09
C GLY A 243 6.37 4.64 12.11
N THR A 244 7.64 4.49 12.49
CA THR A 244 8.03 3.53 13.53
C THR A 244 7.33 3.86 14.85
N GLY A 245 6.63 2.85 15.41
CA GLY A 245 5.87 3.02 16.65
C GLY A 245 4.48 3.64 16.47
N PHE A 246 4.07 3.99 15.25
CA PHE A 246 2.70 4.38 14.93
C PHE A 246 1.94 3.17 14.38
N SER A 247 1.30 2.41 15.25
CA SER A 247 0.57 1.19 14.89
C SER A 247 -0.94 1.34 15.03
N ARG A 248 -1.41 2.32 15.81
CA ARG A 248 -2.82 2.44 16.14
C ARG A 248 -3.27 3.89 16.28
N LEU A 249 -4.47 4.15 15.78
CA LEU A 249 -5.27 5.33 16.07
C LEU A 249 -6.39 4.93 17.04
N HIS A 250 -6.67 5.74 18.07
CA HIS A 250 -7.83 5.51 18.93
C HIS A 250 -8.49 6.80 19.40
N GLY A 251 -9.69 6.67 20.00
CA GLY A 251 -10.44 7.81 20.52
C GLY A 251 -10.93 8.74 19.41
N VAL A 252 -11.12 8.22 18.20
CA VAL A 252 -11.33 9.04 17.00
C VAL A 252 -12.70 9.72 17.02
N SER A 253 -12.68 11.02 16.80
CA SER A 253 -13.83 11.85 16.48
C SER A 253 -13.55 12.68 15.22
N ALA A 254 -14.57 12.87 14.38
CA ALA A 254 -14.42 13.63 13.15
C ALA A 254 -15.74 14.32 12.77
N ARG A 255 -15.64 15.47 12.10
CA ARG A 255 -16.78 16.22 11.56
C ARG A 255 -16.42 16.89 10.24
N LEU A 256 -17.44 17.12 9.41
CA LEU A 256 -17.35 17.88 8.18
C LEU A 256 -18.33 19.05 8.24
N ALA A 257 -17.84 20.26 7.99
CA ALA A 257 -18.64 21.46 7.86
C ALA A 257 -18.67 21.92 6.40
N GLY A 258 -19.85 22.34 5.94
CA GLY A 258 -20.08 22.91 4.62
C GLY A 258 -19.63 24.38 4.49
N PRO A 259 -19.86 24.99 3.32
CA PRO A 259 -19.36 26.33 3.01
C PRO A 259 -19.85 27.45 3.93
N LYS A 260 -21.01 27.27 4.59
CA LYS A 260 -21.58 28.24 5.53
C LYS A 260 -21.39 27.80 6.98
N GLY A 261 -20.56 26.79 7.23
CA GLY A 261 -20.35 26.19 8.55
C GLY A 261 -21.44 25.19 8.96
N GLU A 262 -22.37 24.85 8.07
CA GLU A 262 -23.42 23.87 8.35
C GLU A 262 -22.81 22.45 8.49
N PRO A 263 -23.29 21.61 9.43
CA PRO A 263 -22.78 20.25 9.55
C PRO A 263 -23.21 19.41 8.34
N ILE A 264 -22.29 18.60 7.82
CA ILE A 264 -22.55 17.59 6.78
C ILE A 264 -22.68 16.22 7.45
N THR A 265 -23.81 15.55 7.21
CA THR A 265 -24.01 14.19 7.73
C THR A 265 -23.02 13.23 7.09
N CYS A 266 -22.23 12.59 7.95
CA CYS A 266 -21.18 11.67 7.54
C CYS A 266 -21.28 10.34 8.28
N TRP A 267 -20.64 9.37 7.68
CA TRP A 267 -20.32 8.06 8.22
C TRP A 267 -18.85 8.06 8.62
N LEU A 268 -18.53 7.73 9.87
CA LEU A 268 -17.16 7.61 10.34
C LEU A 268 -16.78 6.14 10.51
N ASN A 269 -15.75 5.70 9.78
CA ASN A 269 -15.04 4.44 9.98
C ASN A 269 -13.76 4.74 10.75
N LYS A 270 -13.44 3.90 11.73
CA LYS A 270 -12.30 4.04 12.63
C LYS A 270 -11.96 2.66 13.23
N PRO A 271 -10.78 2.49 13.84
CA PRO A 271 -10.36 1.18 14.33
C PRO A 271 -11.33 0.52 15.32
N GLU A 272 -12.11 1.32 16.07
CA GLU A 272 -13.11 0.77 17.00
C GLU A 272 -14.37 0.19 16.34
N ASN A 273 -14.62 0.49 15.05
CA ASN A 273 -15.82 0.04 14.35
C ASN A 273 -15.57 -0.53 12.94
N ASP A 274 -14.31 -0.68 12.54
CA ASP A 274 -13.90 -1.20 11.24
C ASP A 274 -12.66 -2.09 11.39
N ASP A 275 -12.81 -3.38 11.07
CA ASP A 275 -11.77 -4.41 11.21
C ASP A 275 -10.62 -4.31 10.20
N VAL A 276 -10.73 -3.41 9.21
CA VAL A 276 -9.66 -3.13 8.24
C VAL A 276 -8.73 -2.01 8.73
N LEU A 277 -9.21 -1.15 9.64
CA LEU A 277 -8.49 0.05 10.06
C LEU A 277 -7.72 -0.17 11.36
N THR A 278 -6.45 0.21 11.37
CA THR A 278 -5.60 0.22 12.57
C THR A 278 -5.07 1.62 12.88
N SER A 279 -4.38 2.25 11.93
CA SER A 279 -3.77 3.58 12.07
C SER A 279 -4.46 4.67 11.25
N ALA A 280 -5.70 4.43 10.80
CA ALA A 280 -6.43 5.36 9.94
C ALA A 280 -7.92 5.47 10.31
N ALA A 281 -8.54 6.56 9.86
CA ALA A 281 -9.96 6.81 9.96
C ALA A 281 -10.50 7.45 8.68
N ILE A 282 -11.73 7.10 8.32
CA ILE A 282 -12.37 7.51 7.06
C ILE A 282 -13.70 8.20 7.39
N LEU A 283 -13.83 9.47 7.00
CA LEU A 283 -15.05 10.25 7.09
C LEU A 283 -15.72 10.33 5.72
N ILE A 284 -16.88 9.67 5.57
CA ILE A 284 -17.59 9.52 4.30
C ILE A 284 -18.89 10.33 4.35
N PRO A 285 -19.02 11.43 3.58
CA PRO A 285 -20.28 12.17 3.50
C PRO A 285 -21.37 11.29 2.89
N GLN A 286 -22.57 11.28 3.48
CA GLN A 286 -23.65 10.39 3.02
C GLN A 286 -24.19 10.75 1.63
N LEU A 287 -23.98 11.99 1.19
CA LEU A 287 -24.44 12.51 -0.10
C LEU A 287 -23.27 13.18 -0.83
N PRO A 288 -23.30 13.21 -2.18
CA PRO A 288 -22.37 14.01 -2.98
C PRO A 288 -22.24 15.45 -2.46
N LEU A 289 -21.01 15.92 -2.36
CA LEU A 289 -20.70 17.28 -2.00
C LEU A 289 -21.09 18.24 -3.13
N ARG A 290 -21.38 19.49 -2.78
CA ARG A 290 -21.65 20.54 -3.77
C ARG A 290 -20.36 20.86 -4.51
N ALA A 291 -20.46 21.09 -5.81
CA ALA A 291 -19.34 21.52 -6.65
C ALA A 291 -18.86 22.92 -6.27
N LYS A 292 -17.58 23.22 -6.57
CA LYS A 292 -16.95 24.54 -6.38
C LYS A 292 -17.20 25.14 -5.00
N SER A 293 -17.19 24.29 -3.97
CA SER A 293 -17.58 24.63 -2.61
C SER A 293 -16.49 24.22 -1.63
N THR A 294 -16.19 25.10 -0.67
CA THR A 294 -15.16 24.84 0.35
C THR A 294 -15.77 24.16 1.57
N TYR A 295 -15.15 23.07 2.00
CA TYR A 295 -15.53 22.31 3.17
C TYR A 295 -14.41 22.35 4.20
N THR A 296 -14.75 22.20 5.48
CA THR A 296 -13.78 22.08 6.58
C THR A 296 -13.96 20.74 7.26
N ALA A 297 -12.96 19.88 7.21
CA ALA A 297 -12.93 18.63 7.96
C ALA A 297 -12.08 18.81 9.22
N THR A 298 -12.56 18.33 10.35
CA THR A 298 -11.83 18.32 11.63
C THR A 298 -11.78 16.90 12.16
N PHE A 299 -10.60 16.46 12.58
CA PHE A 299 -10.34 15.19 13.26
C PHE A 299 -9.66 15.45 14.60
N SER A 300 -10.04 14.66 15.61
CA SER A 300 -9.33 14.53 16.88
C SER A 300 -9.18 13.04 17.21
N ALA A 301 -7.97 12.61 17.57
CA ALA A 301 -7.63 11.23 17.89
C ALA A 301 -6.40 11.17 18.81
N TYR A 302 -5.97 9.95 19.13
CA TYR A 302 -4.75 9.67 19.88
C TYR A 302 -3.94 8.57 19.18
N ASP A 303 -2.61 8.64 19.29
CA ASP A 303 -1.70 7.58 18.83
C ASP A 303 -1.44 6.52 19.91
N ASP A 304 -0.51 5.59 19.63
CA ASP A 304 -0.11 4.52 20.54
C ASP A 304 0.38 4.99 21.92
N GLU A 305 0.88 6.21 22.05
CA GLU A 305 1.42 6.80 23.29
C GLU A 305 0.44 7.78 23.96
N ASP A 306 -0.85 7.72 23.62
CA ASP A 306 -1.89 8.65 24.07
C ASP A 306 -1.59 10.13 23.74
N ARG A 307 -0.76 10.41 22.73
CA ARG A 307 -0.47 11.78 22.30
C ARG A 307 -1.63 12.28 21.43
N PRO A 308 -2.14 13.51 21.68
CA PRO A 308 -3.28 14.02 20.93
C PRO A 308 -2.91 14.35 19.48
N ILE A 309 -3.80 13.98 18.57
CA ILE A 309 -3.76 14.29 17.15
C ILE A 309 -4.96 15.15 16.83
N ASP A 310 -4.73 16.43 16.56
CA ASP A 310 -5.76 17.35 16.08
C ASP A 310 -5.42 17.82 14.67
N LYS A 311 -6.31 17.56 13.72
CA LYS A 311 -6.17 17.99 12.32
C LYS A 311 -7.41 18.74 11.88
N THR A 312 -7.21 19.89 11.26
CA THR A 312 -8.25 20.61 10.53
C THR A 312 -7.74 20.92 9.15
N VAL A 313 -8.50 20.52 8.13
CA VAL A 313 -8.18 20.80 6.73
C VAL A 313 -9.38 21.47 6.06
N LYS A 314 -9.08 22.39 5.14
CA LYS A 314 -10.05 23.00 4.24
C LYS A 314 -9.76 22.58 2.82
N PHE A 315 -10.77 22.07 2.12
CA PHE A 315 -10.61 21.69 0.72
C PHE A 315 -11.79 22.21 -0.10
N THR A 316 -11.55 22.41 -1.39
CA THR A 316 -12.54 22.93 -2.34
C THR A 316 -12.83 21.90 -3.41
N THR A 317 -14.10 21.54 -3.54
CA THR A 317 -14.55 20.60 -4.56
C THR A 317 -14.42 21.18 -5.97
N GLY A 318 -14.21 20.30 -6.95
CA GLY A 318 -14.14 20.62 -8.36
C GLY A 318 -15.50 20.85 -9.00
N ALA A 319 -15.54 20.78 -10.33
CA ALA A 319 -16.79 20.65 -11.06
C ALA A 319 -17.45 19.30 -10.72
N ARG A 320 -18.77 19.22 -10.91
CA ARG A 320 -19.47 17.94 -10.85
C ARG A 320 -19.21 17.24 -12.18
N ASN A 321 -18.39 16.20 -12.16
CA ASN A 321 -18.31 15.25 -13.26
C ASN A 321 -19.50 14.29 -13.15
#